data_AF-A0A6B0WAR1-F1
#
_entry.id   AF-A0A6B0WAR1-F1
#
_cell.length_a   1.000
_cell.length_b   1.000
_cell.length_c   1.000
_cell.angle_alpha   90.00
_cell.angle_beta   90.00
_cell.angle_gamma   90.00
#
_symmetry.space_group_name_H-M   'P 1'
#
loop_
_entity.id
_entity.type
_entity.pdbx_description
1 polymer ?
#
loop_
_entity_poly.entity_id
_entity_poly.type
_entity_poly.pdbx_seq_one_letter_code
_entity_poly.pdbx_strand_id
1 'polypeptide(L)'
;MVEYAETTGCRRALVLRYFGEEPQGADCGACDNCAQTTHREAPAYPGELFDAILELRERIARDTGRPPYTVFEERTAREIATYRPRDDAALLATWGMGETRVRWFGAELLALVRAWEAEHPGAPAPPPRPEPKTAARRRRAEADETGPEVAFDDPLYERLREWRRDRARSEGVPAYTFFTDRSARELAARRPDSRESLLGVWGLGDARVEAFGDELLALIREHCAEDADGPGDGAQMALAAVAPGGHA
;
A
#
# COMPACT_ATOMS: atom_id res chain seq x y z
N MET A 1 -5.23 -15.60 -30.98
CA MET A 1 -4.54 -16.59 -30.10
C MET A 1 -3.36 -17.26 -30.77
N VAL A 2 -3.48 -17.75 -32.02
CA VAL A 2 -2.33 -18.29 -32.79
C VAL A 2 -1.21 -17.26 -32.94
N GLU A 3 -1.57 -16.04 -33.38
CA GLU A 3 -0.63 -14.93 -33.52
C GLU A 3 0.14 -14.63 -32.22
N TYR A 4 -0.54 -14.59 -31.06
CA TYR A 4 0.12 -14.40 -29.77
C TYR A 4 1.11 -15.52 -29.45
N ALA A 5 0.76 -16.77 -29.73
CA ALA A 5 1.61 -17.93 -29.44
C ALA A 5 2.88 -17.96 -30.31
N GLU A 6 2.73 -17.63 -31.60
CA GLU A 6 3.80 -17.70 -32.61
C GLU A 6 4.65 -16.43 -32.71
N THR A 7 4.28 -15.38 -31.98
CA THR A 7 5.00 -14.11 -32.02
C THR A 7 6.42 -14.25 -31.50
N THR A 8 7.37 -13.75 -32.30
CA THR A 8 8.80 -13.67 -31.97
C THR A 8 9.22 -12.31 -31.41
N GLY A 9 8.35 -11.30 -31.50
CA GLY A 9 8.55 -9.97 -30.90
C GLY A 9 8.07 -9.88 -29.44
N CYS A 10 8.14 -8.69 -28.83
CA CYS A 10 7.65 -8.48 -27.47
C CYS A 10 6.18 -8.85 -27.32
N ARG A 11 5.87 -9.87 -26.50
CA ARG A 11 4.48 -10.33 -26.26
C ARG A 11 3.61 -9.23 -25.66
N ARG A 12 4.17 -8.43 -24.74
CA ARG A 12 3.47 -7.28 -24.16
C ARG A 12 3.08 -6.25 -25.22
N ALA A 13 3.99 -5.95 -26.15
CA ALA A 13 3.72 -5.00 -27.23
C ALA A 13 2.59 -5.50 -28.15
N LEU A 14 2.53 -6.79 -28.43
CA LEU A 14 1.43 -7.38 -29.21
C LEU A 14 0.09 -7.25 -28.47
N VAL A 15 0.04 -7.55 -27.17
CA VAL A 15 -1.19 -7.41 -26.37
C VAL A 15 -1.67 -5.96 -26.33
N LEU A 16 -0.76 -5.01 -26.13
CA LEU A 16 -1.10 -3.58 -26.15
C LEU A 16 -1.72 -3.18 -27.49
N ARG A 17 -1.09 -3.55 -28.60
CA ARG A 17 -1.63 -3.27 -29.95
C ARG A 17 -2.99 -3.91 -30.19
N TYR A 18 -3.20 -5.13 -29.68
CA TYR A 18 -4.50 -5.81 -29.79
C TYR A 18 -5.63 -5.02 -29.11
N PHE A 19 -5.35 -4.35 -27.99
CA PHE A 19 -6.30 -3.47 -27.30
C PHE A 19 -6.25 -2.00 -27.75
N GLY A 20 -5.49 -1.68 -28.80
CA GLY A 20 -5.36 -0.31 -29.32
C GLY A 20 -4.44 0.61 -28.51
N GLU A 21 -3.63 0.06 -27.61
CA GLU A 21 -2.63 0.79 -26.83
C GLU A 21 -1.27 0.83 -27.54
N GLU A 22 -0.60 1.97 -27.46
CA GLU A 22 0.73 2.18 -28.05
C GLU A 22 1.83 1.69 -27.08
N PRO A 23 2.67 0.70 -27.46
CA PRO A 23 3.75 0.25 -26.59
C PRO A 23 4.84 1.31 -26.47
N GLN A 24 5.30 1.57 -25.24
CA GLN A 24 6.35 2.56 -24.92
C GLN A 24 7.78 2.15 -25.37
N GLY A 25 7.89 1.14 -26.22
CA GLY A 25 9.17 0.60 -26.71
C GLY A 25 9.00 -0.76 -27.41
N ALA A 26 10.06 -1.20 -28.09
CA ALA A 26 10.09 -2.49 -28.77
C ALA A 26 10.26 -3.69 -27.81
N ASP A 27 10.71 -3.43 -26.58
CA ASP A 27 11.06 -4.42 -25.56
C ASP A 27 10.44 -4.03 -24.21
N CYS A 28 9.78 -4.97 -23.54
CA CYS A 28 9.19 -4.74 -22.22
C CYS A 28 10.06 -5.19 -21.04
N GLY A 29 11.19 -5.86 -21.31
CA GLY A 29 12.14 -6.40 -20.34
C GLY A 29 11.61 -7.55 -19.47
N ALA A 30 10.35 -7.95 -19.62
CA ALA A 30 9.66 -8.82 -18.66
C ALA A 30 8.89 -10.01 -19.27
N CYS A 31 8.51 -9.96 -20.56
CA CYS A 31 7.92 -11.13 -21.23
C CYS A 31 9.01 -12.12 -21.64
N ASP A 32 8.66 -13.39 -21.84
CA ASP A 32 9.58 -14.45 -22.27
C ASP A 32 10.40 -14.12 -23.52
N ASN A 33 9.82 -13.44 -24.52
CA ASN A 33 10.56 -13.04 -25.74
C ASN A 33 11.58 -11.91 -25.50
N CYS A 34 11.40 -11.14 -24.43
CA CYS A 34 12.19 -9.96 -24.09
C CYS A 34 13.15 -10.21 -22.93
N ALA A 35 12.76 -11.08 -22.03
CA ALA A 35 13.43 -11.25 -20.77
C ALA A 35 14.52 -12.31 -20.95
N GLN A 36 15.77 -11.90 -20.73
CA GLN A 36 16.86 -12.79 -20.37
C GLN A 36 16.62 -13.31 -18.94
N THR A 37 15.50 -13.99 -18.73
CA THR A 37 15.04 -14.39 -17.41
C THR A 37 16.03 -15.38 -16.83
N THR A 38 16.86 -14.90 -15.91
CA THR A 38 17.25 -15.74 -14.78
C THR A 38 15.95 -15.98 -14.02
N HIS A 39 15.30 -17.12 -14.27
CA HIS A 39 14.27 -17.61 -13.36
C HIS A 39 14.93 -17.65 -11.98
N ARG A 40 14.56 -16.71 -11.11
CA ARG A 40 15.07 -16.71 -9.74
C ARG A 40 14.46 -17.93 -9.09
N GLU A 41 15.25 -19.00 -9.03
CA GLU A 41 14.81 -20.30 -8.54
C GLU A 41 14.20 -20.12 -7.15
N ALA A 42 12.94 -20.54 -7.01
CA ALA A 42 12.26 -20.42 -5.74
C ALA A 42 13.03 -21.26 -4.70
N PRO A 43 13.21 -20.77 -3.46
CA PRO A 43 13.88 -21.55 -2.44
C PRO A 43 13.17 -22.90 -2.24
N ALA A 44 13.94 -23.98 -2.26
CA ALA A 44 13.42 -25.31 -1.99
C ALA A 44 12.76 -25.37 -0.61
N TYR A 45 11.75 -26.22 -0.47
CA TYR A 45 11.02 -26.45 0.77
C TYR A 45 10.77 -27.95 0.97
N PRO A 46 10.61 -28.43 2.21
CA PRO A 46 10.33 -29.84 2.48
C PRO A 46 8.91 -30.19 2.03
N GLY A 47 8.79 -31.12 1.08
CA GLY A 47 7.49 -31.54 0.52
C GLY A 47 6.57 -32.16 1.57
N GLU A 48 7.10 -33.03 2.43
CA GLU A 48 6.33 -33.68 3.50
C GLU A 48 5.75 -32.67 4.50
N LEU A 49 6.52 -31.63 4.87
CA LEU A 49 6.03 -30.56 5.73
C LEU A 49 4.94 -29.74 5.02
N PHE A 50 5.12 -29.45 3.73
CA PHE A 50 4.12 -28.76 2.93
C PHE A 50 2.80 -29.53 2.87
N ASP A 51 2.86 -30.84 2.60
CA ASP A 51 1.68 -31.71 2.55
C ASP A 51 0.98 -31.75 3.91
N ALA A 52 1.73 -31.89 5.01
CA ALA A 52 1.19 -31.86 6.36
C ALA A 52 0.49 -30.52 6.70
N ILE A 53 1.02 -29.40 6.20
CA ILE A 53 0.39 -28.07 6.36
C ILE A 53 -0.92 -28.00 5.56
N LEU A 54 -0.98 -28.59 4.36
CA LEU A 54 -2.21 -28.66 3.57
C LEU A 54 -3.25 -29.58 4.23
N GLU A 55 -2.84 -30.69 4.84
CA GLU A 55 -3.74 -31.55 5.62
C GLU A 55 -4.32 -30.83 6.84
N LEU A 56 -3.50 -30.04 7.55
CA LEU A 56 -3.95 -29.16 8.62
C LEU A 56 -4.98 -28.14 8.09
N ARG A 57 -4.71 -27.54 6.93
CA ARG A 57 -5.64 -26.61 6.27
C ARG A 57 -7.00 -27.27 5.99
N GLU A 58 -6.99 -28.47 5.43
CA GLU A 58 -8.20 -29.26 5.13
C GLU A 58 -8.99 -29.59 6.40
N ARG A 59 -8.31 -29.95 7.49
CA ARG A 59 -8.94 -30.17 8.79
C ARG A 59 -9.64 -28.91 9.31
N ILE A 60 -8.92 -27.79 9.39
CA ILE A 60 -9.46 -26.50 9.86
C ILE A 60 -10.65 -26.05 8.98
N ALA A 61 -10.53 -26.23 7.66
CA ALA A 61 -11.57 -25.89 6.70
C ALA A 61 -12.86 -26.69 6.93
N ARG A 62 -12.71 -28.02 7.13
CA ARG A 62 -13.82 -28.93 7.45
C ARG A 62 -14.49 -28.53 8.76
N ASP A 63 -13.69 -28.29 9.81
CA ASP A 63 -14.20 -27.99 11.16
C ASP A 63 -14.94 -26.64 11.21
N THR A 64 -14.62 -25.71 10.31
CA THR A 64 -15.28 -24.40 10.23
C THR A 64 -16.31 -24.26 9.12
N GLY A 65 -16.51 -25.29 8.30
CA GLY A 65 -17.43 -25.24 7.17
C GLY A 65 -17.04 -24.17 6.14
N ARG A 66 -15.74 -23.89 5.98
CA ARG A 66 -15.23 -22.91 5.02
C ARG A 66 -14.36 -23.58 3.96
N PRO A 67 -14.29 -23.04 2.73
CA PRO A 67 -13.38 -23.59 1.72
C PRO A 67 -11.89 -23.49 2.17
N PRO A 68 -11.03 -24.48 1.88
CA PRO A 68 -9.64 -24.52 2.36
C PRO A 68 -8.81 -23.27 2.05
N TYR A 69 -8.97 -22.69 0.86
CA TYR A 69 -8.23 -21.48 0.46
C TYR A 69 -8.57 -20.23 1.31
N THR A 70 -9.70 -20.22 2.02
CA THR A 70 -10.07 -19.12 2.93
C THR A 70 -9.33 -19.17 4.26
N VAL A 71 -8.86 -20.35 4.67
CA VAL A 71 -8.00 -20.55 5.84
C VAL A 71 -6.65 -19.90 5.56
N PHE A 72 -5.96 -20.35 4.50
CA PHE A 72 -4.82 -19.68 3.87
C PHE A 72 -4.53 -20.25 2.46
N GLU A 73 -3.80 -19.48 1.65
CA GLU A 73 -3.44 -19.87 0.28
C GLU A 73 -2.30 -20.90 0.25
N GLU A 74 -2.18 -21.66 -0.86
CA GLU A 74 -1.08 -22.61 -1.06
C GLU A 74 0.31 -21.93 -1.00
N ARG A 75 0.39 -20.68 -1.49
CA ARG A 75 1.59 -19.86 -1.36
C ARG A 75 2.01 -19.69 0.11
N THR A 76 1.06 -19.44 1.00
CA THR A 76 1.31 -19.31 2.44
C THR A 76 1.83 -20.61 3.01
N ALA A 77 1.24 -21.75 2.65
CA ALA A 77 1.72 -23.08 3.06
C ALA A 77 3.17 -23.32 2.63
N ARG A 78 3.49 -22.95 1.39
CA ARG A 78 4.85 -23.03 0.85
C ARG A 78 5.82 -22.14 1.63
N GLU A 79 5.48 -20.88 1.90
CA GLU A 79 6.33 -19.99 2.70
C GLU A 79 6.56 -20.53 4.12
N ILE A 80 5.54 -21.12 4.75
CA ILE A 80 5.68 -21.76 6.08
C ILE A 80 6.63 -22.95 5.99
N ALA A 81 6.48 -23.81 4.99
CA ALA A 81 7.37 -24.95 4.78
C ALA A 81 8.82 -24.52 4.50
N THR A 82 9.03 -23.46 3.71
CA THR A 82 10.35 -22.89 3.42
C THR A 82 11.00 -22.32 4.69
N TYR A 83 10.30 -21.46 5.41
CA TYR A 83 10.90 -20.62 6.45
C TYR A 83 10.71 -21.12 7.88
N ARG A 84 9.91 -22.18 8.09
CA ARG A 84 9.69 -22.87 9.37
C ARG A 84 9.61 -21.92 10.58
N PRO A 85 8.54 -21.09 10.66
CA PRO A 85 8.37 -20.16 11.77
C PRO A 85 8.32 -20.90 13.12
N ARG A 86 8.96 -20.33 14.15
CA ARG A 86 9.06 -20.94 15.49
C ARG A 86 8.23 -20.22 16.56
N ASP A 87 7.75 -19.03 16.25
CA ASP A 87 6.94 -18.18 17.10
C ASP A 87 5.88 -17.40 16.29
N ASP A 88 4.99 -16.72 17.00
CA ASP A 88 3.90 -15.95 16.41
C ASP A 88 4.42 -14.77 15.58
N ALA A 89 5.54 -14.16 15.96
CA ALA A 89 6.13 -13.05 15.21
C ALA A 89 6.61 -13.51 13.82
N ALA A 90 7.23 -14.69 13.74
CA ALA A 90 7.63 -15.32 12.49
C ALA A 90 6.43 -15.76 11.64
N LEU A 91 5.32 -16.16 12.27
CA LEU A 91 4.08 -16.40 11.54
C LEU A 91 3.51 -15.11 10.95
N LEU A 92 3.42 -14.03 11.73
CA LEU A 92 2.95 -12.73 11.27
C LEU A 92 3.79 -12.15 10.11
N ALA A 93 5.07 -12.50 10.06
CA ALA A 93 5.95 -12.13 8.95
C ALA A 93 5.71 -12.96 7.66
N THR A 94 4.88 -14.00 7.71
CA THR A 94 4.53 -14.84 6.56
C THR A 94 3.39 -14.22 5.77
N TRP A 95 3.49 -14.21 4.43
CA TRP A 95 2.47 -13.63 3.59
C TRP A 95 1.11 -14.32 3.80
N GLY A 96 0.06 -13.53 4.07
CA GLY A 96 -1.30 -14.02 4.31
C GLY A 96 -1.59 -14.41 5.78
N MET A 97 -0.61 -14.36 6.68
CA MET A 97 -0.80 -14.70 8.10
C MET A 97 -1.00 -13.43 8.95
N GLY A 98 -2.25 -12.96 9.06
CA GLY A 98 -2.62 -11.86 9.95
C GLY A 98 -2.92 -12.29 11.38
N GLU A 99 -3.02 -11.33 12.30
CA GLU A 99 -3.27 -11.56 13.73
C GLU A 99 -4.45 -12.49 14.01
N THR A 100 -5.57 -12.31 13.30
CA THR A 100 -6.76 -13.17 13.47
C THR A 100 -6.47 -14.64 13.19
N ARG A 101 -5.68 -14.94 12.14
CA ARG A 101 -5.32 -16.31 11.75
C ARG A 101 -4.33 -16.92 12.73
N VAL A 102 -3.31 -16.15 13.12
CA VAL A 102 -2.32 -16.56 14.12
C VAL A 102 -2.98 -16.86 15.46
N ARG A 103 -3.91 -16.01 15.91
CA ARG A 103 -4.69 -16.26 17.13
C ARG A 103 -5.57 -17.50 17.03
N TRP A 104 -6.10 -17.80 15.85
CA TRP A 104 -7.05 -18.90 15.67
C TRP A 104 -6.35 -20.27 15.57
N PHE A 105 -5.36 -20.42 14.69
CA PHE A 105 -4.69 -21.70 14.42
C PHE A 105 -3.16 -21.62 14.38
N GLY A 106 -2.57 -20.49 14.77
CA GLY A 106 -1.12 -20.30 14.77
C GLY A 106 -0.40 -21.28 15.71
N ALA A 107 -0.94 -21.52 16.90
CA ALA A 107 -0.35 -22.45 17.87
C ALA A 107 -0.26 -23.89 17.33
N GLU A 108 -1.31 -24.37 16.66
CA GLU A 108 -1.36 -25.71 16.06
C GLU A 108 -0.36 -25.83 14.90
N LEU A 109 -0.26 -24.78 14.09
CA LEU A 109 0.66 -24.73 12.96
C LEU A 109 2.13 -24.66 13.42
N LEU A 110 2.43 -23.90 14.47
CA LEU A 110 3.76 -23.89 15.09
C LEU A 110 4.11 -25.24 15.72
N ALA A 111 3.14 -25.91 16.36
CA ALA A 111 3.34 -27.24 16.91
C ALA A 111 3.65 -28.26 15.81
N LEU A 112 2.94 -28.21 14.68
CA LEU A 112 3.20 -29.04 13.50
C LEU A 112 4.62 -28.84 12.97
N VAL A 113 5.04 -27.58 12.77
CA VAL A 113 6.40 -27.26 12.27
C VAL A 113 7.46 -27.79 13.24
N ARG A 114 7.29 -27.57 14.56
CA ARG A 114 8.24 -28.05 15.58
C ARG A 114 8.31 -29.57 15.65
N ALA A 115 7.18 -30.27 15.54
CA ALA A 115 7.15 -31.72 15.53
C ALA A 115 7.91 -32.27 14.32
N TRP A 116 7.64 -31.72 13.13
CA TRP A 116 8.35 -32.10 11.92
C TRP A 116 9.85 -31.83 12.01
N GLU A 117 10.28 -30.67 12.54
CA GLU A 117 11.71 -30.37 12.76
C GLU A 117 12.39 -31.36 13.71
N ALA A 118 11.69 -31.80 14.76
CA ALA A 118 12.22 -32.78 15.72
C ALA A 118 12.39 -34.18 15.09
N GLU A 119 11.49 -34.55 14.18
CA GLU A 119 11.56 -35.81 13.41
C GLU A 119 12.60 -35.75 12.28
N HIS A 120 12.98 -34.55 11.84
CA HIS A 120 13.88 -34.31 10.71
C HIS A 120 15.11 -33.46 11.09
N PRO A 121 15.98 -33.92 12.02
CA PRO A 121 17.13 -33.15 12.48
C PRO A 121 18.17 -32.87 11.38
N GLY A 122 18.16 -33.63 10.29
CA GLY A 122 19.04 -33.44 9.13
C GLY A 122 18.51 -32.51 8.04
N ALA A 123 17.31 -31.94 8.19
CA ALA A 123 16.75 -31.04 7.19
C ALA A 123 17.60 -29.76 7.05
N PRO A 124 17.92 -29.32 5.81
CA PRO A 124 18.74 -28.13 5.59
C PRO A 124 18.09 -26.92 6.25
N ALA A 125 18.87 -26.03 6.89
CA ALA A 125 18.34 -24.88 7.62
C ALA A 125 17.50 -23.95 6.70
N PRO A 126 16.48 -23.24 7.24
CA PRO A 126 15.68 -22.33 6.43
C PRO A 126 16.56 -21.21 5.85
N PRO A 127 16.35 -20.80 4.59
CA PRO A 127 17.06 -19.65 4.04
C PRO A 127 16.65 -18.36 4.76
N PRO A 128 17.48 -17.30 4.71
CA PRO A 128 17.12 -16.01 5.28
C PRO A 128 15.84 -15.49 4.61
N ARG A 129 14.89 -15.01 5.41
CA ARG A 129 13.66 -14.40 4.88
C ARG A 129 14.02 -13.12 4.12
N PRO A 130 13.54 -12.93 2.88
CA PRO A 130 13.69 -11.67 2.19
C PRO A 130 12.91 -10.60 2.95
N GLU A 131 13.47 -9.39 3.03
CA GLU A 131 12.78 -8.29 3.70
C GLU A 131 11.39 -8.07 3.07
N PRO A 132 10.32 -8.01 3.89
CA PRO A 132 8.99 -7.82 3.36
C PRO A 132 8.94 -6.49 2.62
N LYS A 133 8.60 -6.51 1.32
CA LYS A 133 8.33 -5.30 0.52
C LYS A 133 7.26 -4.40 1.17
N THR A 134 6.42 -4.98 2.03
CA THR A 134 5.43 -4.27 2.84
C THR A 134 6.06 -3.48 4.00
N ALA A 135 7.23 -3.84 4.54
CA ALA A 135 7.90 -3.03 5.55
C ALA A 135 8.49 -1.75 4.93
N ALA A 136 9.00 -1.81 3.69
CA ALA A 136 9.40 -0.61 2.97
C ALA A 136 8.20 0.27 2.62
N ARG A 137 7.07 -0.33 2.20
CA ARG A 137 5.81 0.39 1.93
C ARG A 137 5.16 0.95 3.20
N ARG A 138 5.21 0.21 4.31
CA ARG A 138 4.70 0.60 5.64
C ARG A 138 5.59 1.68 6.24
N ARG A 139 6.92 1.58 6.17
CA ARG A 139 7.83 2.67 6.55
C ARG A 139 7.62 3.91 5.68
N ARG A 140 7.31 3.75 4.39
CA ARG A 140 6.99 4.86 3.50
C ARG A 140 5.63 5.49 3.82
N ALA A 141 4.64 4.70 4.25
CA ALA A 141 3.32 5.15 4.73
C ALA A 141 3.38 5.75 6.15
N GLU A 142 4.21 5.21 7.04
CA GLU A 142 4.44 5.69 8.41
C GLU A 142 5.29 6.97 8.38
N ALA A 143 6.30 7.05 7.52
CA ALA A 143 6.99 8.30 7.22
C ALA A 143 6.07 9.33 6.53
N ASP A 144 5.02 8.86 5.86
CA ASP A 144 3.95 9.69 5.30
C ASP A 144 3.03 10.25 6.40
N GLU A 145 2.94 9.60 7.56
CA GLU A 145 2.07 10.01 8.67
C GLU A 145 2.79 10.84 9.75
N THR A 146 4.12 10.70 9.92
CA THR A 146 4.89 11.40 10.98
C THR A 146 5.31 12.83 10.62
N GLY A 147 4.38 13.66 10.13
CA GLY A 147 4.56 15.12 10.08
C GLY A 147 4.11 15.79 11.39
N PRO A 148 4.50 17.06 11.65
CA PRO A 148 3.96 17.79 12.79
C PRO A 148 2.42 17.84 12.73
N GLU A 149 1.75 17.56 13.84
CA GLU A 149 0.29 17.69 13.96
C GLU A 149 -0.09 19.15 13.73
N VAL A 150 -0.83 19.40 12.66
CA VAL A 150 -1.41 20.71 12.38
C VAL A 150 -2.80 20.73 13.00
N ALA A 151 -3.00 21.59 14.00
CA ALA A 151 -4.33 21.81 14.57
C ALA A 151 -5.29 22.27 13.47
N PHE A 152 -6.41 21.57 13.31
CA PHE A 152 -7.45 21.96 12.36
C PHE A 152 -8.81 21.54 12.94
N ASP A 153 -9.75 22.48 12.94
CA ASP A 153 -11.18 22.21 12.89
C ASP A 153 -11.78 23.40 12.15
N ASP A 154 -11.91 23.26 10.84
CA ASP A 154 -12.10 24.36 9.89
C ASP A 154 -13.12 23.93 8.83
N PRO A 155 -14.13 24.76 8.50
CA PRO A 155 -15.09 24.47 7.43
C PRO A 155 -14.44 24.18 6.07
N LEU A 156 -13.26 24.75 5.78
CA LEU A 156 -12.47 24.46 4.58
C LEU A 156 -12.09 22.99 4.48
N TYR A 157 -11.74 22.36 5.61
CA TYR A 157 -11.33 20.96 5.62
C TYR A 157 -12.47 20.05 5.18
N GLU A 158 -13.69 20.30 5.66
CA GLU A 158 -14.85 19.49 5.23
C GLU A 158 -15.21 19.75 3.76
N ARG A 159 -15.12 21.00 3.27
CA ARG A 159 -15.29 21.30 1.82
C ARG A 159 -14.25 20.55 0.96
N LEU A 160 -12.99 20.49 1.41
CA LEU A 160 -11.94 19.73 0.72
C LEU A 160 -12.20 18.22 0.72
N ARG A 161 -12.76 17.68 1.81
CA ARG A 161 -13.14 16.25 1.88
C ARG A 161 -14.32 15.95 0.98
N GLU A 162 -15.32 16.82 0.93
CA GLU A 162 -16.48 16.70 0.05
C GLU A 162 -16.05 16.74 -1.41
N TRP A 163 -15.28 17.77 -1.82
CA TRP A 163 -14.72 17.86 -3.18
C TRP A 163 -13.99 16.56 -3.57
N ARG A 164 -13.14 16.04 -2.67
CA ARG A 164 -12.38 14.81 -2.93
C ARG A 164 -13.28 13.58 -3.05
N ARG A 165 -14.35 13.48 -2.25
CA ARG A 165 -15.31 12.37 -2.33
C ARG A 165 -16.10 12.42 -3.63
N ASP A 166 -16.54 13.59 -4.05
CA ASP A 166 -17.33 13.75 -5.27
C ASP A 166 -16.50 13.49 -6.52
N ARG A 167 -15.26 14.00 -6.57
CA ARG A 167 -14.29 13.70 -7.63
C ARG A 167 -13.99 12.20 -7.74
N ALA A 168 -13.77 11.55 -6.61
CA ALA A 168 -13.55 10.10 -6.53
C ALA A 168 -14.75 9.30 -7.03
N ARG A 169 -15.97 9.72 -6.67
CA ARG A 169 -17.20 9.12 -7.14
C ARG A 169 -17.36 9.28 -8.65
N SER A 170 -17.04 10.45 -9.22
CA SER A 170 -17.15 10.69 -10.66
C SER A 170 -16.12 9.91 -11.48
N GLU A 171 -14.91 9.73 -10.96
CA GLU A 171 -13.82 9.01 -11.65
C GLU A 171 -13.80 7.50 -11.36
N GLY A 172 -14.63 7.02 -10.43
CA GLY A 172 -14.70 5.60 -10.07
C GLY A 172 -13.43 5.09 -9.36
N VAL A 173 -12.65 5.99 -8.75
CA VAL A 173 -11.39 5.67 -8.07
C VAL A 173 -11.49 5.97 -6.57
N PRO A 174 -10.69 5.34 -5.70
CA PRO A 174 -10.69 5.66 -4.27
C PRO A 174 -10.25 7.10 -3.97
N ALA A 175 -10.89 7.76 -2.99
CA ALA A 175 -10.65 9.17 -2.66
C ALA A 175 -9.20 9.53 -2.30
N TYR A 176 -8.47 8.62 -1.66
CA TYR A 176 -7.06 8.84 -1.31
C TYR A 176 -6.14 9.02 -2.53
N THR A 177 -6.61 8.68 -3.74
CA THR A 177 -5.84 8.80 -5.00
C THR A 177 -5.52 10.26 -5.32
N PHE A 178 -6.44 11.18 -5.01
CA PHE A 178 -6.26 12.61 -5.22
C PHE A 178 -5.29 13.19 -4.20
N PHE A 179 -5.59 13.06 -2.90
CA PHE A 179 -4.70 13.44 -1.82
C PHE A 179 -5.13 12.79 -0.49
N THR A 180 -4.23 12.73 0.48
CA THR A 180 -4.48 12.12 1.80
C THR A 180 -5.19 13.08 2.74
N ASP A 181 -5.75 12.57 3.85
CA ASP A 181 -6.35 13.43 4.88
C ASP A 181 -5.35 14.43 5.46
N ARG A 182 -4.06 14.07 5.50
CA ARG A 182 -2.98 14.99 5.90
C ARG A 182 -2.86 16.17 4.95
N SER A 183 -2.79 15.93 3.63
CA SER A 183 -2.76 17.01 2.64
C SER A 183 -4.00 17.91 2.75
N ALA A 184 -5.17 17.33 3.03
CA ALA A 184 -6.40 18.10 3.25
C ALA A 184 -6.31 19.04 4.47
N ARG A 185 -5.76 18.56 5.59
CA ARG A 185 -5.52 19.38 6.79
C ARG A 185 -4.52 20.50 6.53
N GLU A 186 -3.46 20.19 5.79
CA GLU A 186 -2.42 21.16 5.47
C GLU A 186 -2.90 22.22 4.48
N LEU A 187 -3.74 21.85 3.50
CA LEU A 187 -4.45 22.79 2.64
C LEU A 187 -5.35 23.72 3.46
N ALA A 188 -6.12 23.17 4.40
CA ALA A 188 -7.01 23.94 5.27
C ALA A 188 -6.23 24.91 6.16
N ALA A 189 -5.09 24.48 6.71
CA ALA A 189 -4.27 25.30 7.59
C ALA A 189 -3.47 26.40 6.85
N ARG A 190 -2.94 26.09 5.66
CA ARG A 190 -2.09 27.03 4.90
C ARG A 190 -2.86 27.96 3.98
N ARG A 191 -4.07 27.56 3.56
CA ARG A 191 -4.93 28.27 2.60
C ARG A 191 -4.16 28.80 1.37
N PRO A 192 -3.50 27.92 0.57
CA PRO A 192 -2.74 28.34 -0.60
C PRO A 192 -3.54 29.18 -1.59
N ASP A 193 -2.93 30.25 -2.11
CA ASP A 193 -3.54 31.19 -3.06
C ASP A 193 -3.00 31.05 -4.50
N SER A 194 -1.96 30.24 -4.68
CA SER A 194 -1.17 30.11 -5.90
C SER A 194 -0.70 28.67 -6.11
N ARG A 195 -0.42 28.30 -7.37
CA ARG A 195 0.11 26.97 -7.72
C ARG A 195 1.45 26.68 -7.03
N GLU A 196 2.30 27.70 -6.89
CA GLU A 196 3.56 27.59 -6.15
C GLU A 196 3.31 27.25 -4.67
N SER A 197 2.34 27.90 -4.04
CA SER A 197 1.95 27.59 -2.65
C SER A 197 1.34 26.19 -2.49
N LEU A 198 0.64 25.67 -3.52
CA LEU A 198 0.15 24.28 -3.53
C LEU A 198 1.28 23.25 -3.57
N LEU A 199 2.36 23.51 -4.31
CA LEU A 199 3.55 22.64 -4.35
C LEU A 199 4.26 22.58 -2.98
N GLY A 200 4.09 23.63 -2.17
CA GLY A 200 4.56 23.66 -0.79
C GLY A 200 3.74 22.79 0.17
N VAL A 201 2.60 22.26 -0.26
CA VAL A 201 1.74 21.38 0.54
C VAL A 201 2.20 19.95 0.40
N TRP A 202 2.46 19.33 1.54
CA TRP A 202 2.93 17.95 1.56
C TRP A 202 1.93 16.99 0.89
N GLY A 203 2.44 16.15 -0.03
CA GLY A 203 1.65 15.20 -0.80
C GLY A 203 0.99 15.75 -2.08
N LEU A 204 1.15 17.04 -2.39
CA LEU A 204 0.74 17.64 -3.66
C LEU A 204 1.96 17.94 -4.54
N GLY A 205 2.34 16.97 -5.38
CA GLY A 205 3.40 17.14 -6.38
C GLY A 205 2.88 17.74 -7.70
N ASP A 206 3.80 18.07 -8.60
CA ASP A 206 3.53 18.75 -9.88
C ASP A 206 2.36 18.14 -10.66
N ALA A 207 2.36 16.82 -10.86
CA ALA A 207 1.30 16.13 -11.60
C ALA A 207 -0.11 16.33 -11.01
N ARG A 208 -0.23 16.46 -9.68
CA ARG A 208 -1.51 16.70 -8.99
C ARG A 208 -1.93 18.16 -9.09
N VAL A 209 -0.97 19.07 -8.92
CA VAL A 209 -1.21 20.52 -9.07
C VAL A 209 -1.59 20.86 -10.50
N GLU A 210 -0.98 20.21 -11.50
CA GLU A 210 -1.38 20.33 -12.90
C GLU A 210 -2.78 19.76 -13.15
N ALA A 211 -3.10 18.60 -12.58
CA ALA A 211 -4.37 17.92 -12.84
C ALA A 211 -5.59 18.61 -12.22
N PHE A 212 -5.47 19.12 -10.99
CA PHE A 212 -6.61 19.67 -10.24
C PHE A 212 -6.27 20.84 -9.31
N GLY A 213 -5.07 21.43 -9.43
CA GLY A 213 -4.66 22.54 -8.57
C GLY A 213 -5.54 23.78 -8.71
N ASP A 214 -6.00 24.10 -9.93
CA ASP A 214 -6.86 25.27 -10.15
C ASP A 214 -8.23 25.13 -9.47
N GLU A 215 -8.77 23.91 -9.42
CA GLU A 215 -10.03 23.61 -8.71
C GLU A 215 -9.87 23.78 -7.20
N LEU A 216 -8.75 23.32 -6.64
CA LEU A 216 -8.44 23.51 -5.22
C LEU A 216 -8.28 24.99 -4.89
N LEU A 217 -7.55 25.75 -5.72
CA LEU A 217 -7.37 27.19 -5.52
C LEU A 217 -8.70 27.95 -5.62
N ALA A 218 -9.58 27.53 -6.54
CA ALA A 218 -10.92 28.12 -6.64
C ALA A 218 -11.74 27.86 -5.37
N LEU A 219 -11.77 26.62 -4.89
CA LEU A 219 -12.46 26.22 -3.67
C LEU A 219 -11.92 26.97 -2.43
N ILE A 220 -10.60 27.09 -2.30
CA ILE A 220 -9.97 27.81 -1.18
C ILE A 220 -10.31 29.30 -1.24
N ARG A 221 -10.23 29.92 -2.42
CA ARG A 221 -10.57 31.35 -2.60
C ARG A 221 -12.04 31.64 -2.29
N GLU A 222 -12.94 30.78 -2.77
CA GLU A 222 -14.38 30.88 -2.48
C GLU A 222 -14.62 30.86 -0.98
N HIS A 223 -14.03 29.89 -0.29
CA HIS A 223 -14.17 29.78 1.16
C HIS A 223 -13.57 30.98 1.91
N CYS A 224 -12.38 31.44 1.54
CA CYS A 224 -11.78 32.63 2.15
C CYS A 224 -12.60 33.92 1.90
N ALA A 225 -13.35 34.00 0.79
CA ALA A 225 -14.24 35.11 0.51
C ALA A 225 -15.54 35.04 1.33
N GLU A 226 -16.10 33.84 1.52
CA GLU A 226 -17.25 33.59 2.40
C GLU A 226 -16.92 33.90 3.87
N ASP A 227 -15.73 33.53 4.33
CA ASP A 227 -15.25 33.84 5.69
C ASP A 227 -15.11 35.35 5.92
N ALA A 228 -14.81 36.14 4.88
CA ALA A 228 -14.65 37.59 4.96
C ALA A 228 -15.99 38.36 5.00
N ASP A 229 -17.09 37.74 4.54
CA ASP A 229 -18.43 38.34 4.45
C ASP A 229 -19.40 37.83 5.55
N GLY A 230 -18.93 36.91 6.40
CA GLY A 230 -19.68 36.40 7.55
C GLY A 230 -19.80 37.44 8.68
N PRO A 231 -20.91 37.46 9.44
CA PRO A 231 -21.01 38.32 10.62
C PRO A 231 -19.98 37.84 11.64
N GLY A 232 -18.93 38.64 11.85
CA GLY A 232 -17.85 38.32 12.77
C GLY A 232 -18.37 38.04 14.18
N ASP A 233 -18.21 36.79 14.62
CA ASP A 233 -18.16 36.47 16.04
C ASP A 233 -16.80 35.84 16.35
N GLY A 234 -16.15 36.40 17.35
CA GLY A 234 -14.70 36.37 17.52
C GLY A 234 -14.12 35.05 18.03
N ALA A 235 -12.99 34.67 17.45
CA ALA A 235 -11.92 33.96 18.18
C ALA A 235 -10.57 34.43 17.63
N GLN A 236 -9.94 35.33 18.38
CA GLN A 236 -8.69 35.99 18.06
C GLN A 236 -7.50 35.02 17.96
N MET A 237 -6.74 35.24 16.89
CA MET A 237 -5.27 35.16 16.77
C MET A 237 -4.47 34.81 18.04
N ALA A 238 -3.63 33.78 17.90
CA ALA A 238 -2.35 33.69 18.61
C ALA A 238 -1.25 33.13 17.68
N LEU A 239 -0.81 33.96 16.73
CA LEU A 239 0.51 33.82 16.08
C LEU A 239 1.48 34.73 16.84
N ALA A 240 2.20 34.18 17.81
CA ALA A 240 3.34 34.84 18.41
C ALA A 240 4.56 34.61 17.50
N ALA A 241 4.91 35.65 16.75
CA ALA A 241 6.15 35.79 16.01
C ALA A 241 7.35 35.72 16.97
N VAL A 242 8.27 34.79 16.71
CA VAL A 242 9.63 34.85 17.25
C VAL A 242 10.35 35.98 16.50
N ALA A 243 10.56 37.11 17.18
CA ALA A 243 11.41 38.17 16.68
C ALA A 243 12.90 37.83 16.88
N PRO A 244 13.80 38.25 15.97
CA PRO A 244 15.23 38.12 16.12
C PRO A 244 15.78 39.24 17.01
N GLY A 245 16.69 38.91 17.92
CA GLY A 245 17.34 39.90 18.80
C GLY A 245 18.75 39.47 19.13
N GLY A 246 19.70 39.84 18.27
CA GLY A 246 21.11 39.89 18.61
C GLY A 246 21.46 41.29 19.13
N HIS A 247 22.22 41.35 20.23
CA HIS A 247 23.14 42.42 20.63
C HIS A 247 24.24 41.70 21.44
N ALA A 248 25.45 41.64 20.89
CA ALA A 248 26.59 42.55 21.17
C ALA A 248 27.46 42.02 22.31
#